data_AF-A0A435UCR8-F1
#
_entry.id   AF-A0A435UCR8-F1
#
_cell.length_a   1.000
_cell.length_b   1.000
_cell.length_c   1.000
_cell.angle_alpha   90.00
_cell.angle_beta   90.00
_cell.angle_gamma   90.00
#
_symmetry.space_group_name_H-M   'P 1'
#
loop_
_entity.id
_entity.type
_entity.pdbx_description
1 polymer ?
#
loop_
_entity_poly.entity_id
_entity_poly.type
_entity_poly.pdbx_seq_one_letter_code
_entity_poly.pdbx_strand_id
1 'polypeptide(L)'
;MREDLNALLKTYLTDGAVGTSLAYSTGAAPAALTAGLADREHGVAVSPDRLFKIGSCTKTFVAAALVKLAQDGRLDLGAPIVGWFPDLPGAKDISVCQLINHRSGLPEFEYYIPMDPSRQWTPQQLVDIAFASDKQKAPGGAAVYNNTGYVLAGMVIEAVSGQSLGGYVRSAVLQPLGLKNTWSSATEAFPEKSMVRGYYH
;
A
#
# COMPACT_ATOMS: atom_id res chain seq x y z
N MET A 1 25.07 -0.53 -18.02
CA MET A 1 23.90 -0.73 -17.12
C MET A 1 24.23 -0.44 -15.66
N ARG A 2 25.05 -1.23 -14.96
CA ARG A 2 25.31 -0.98 -13.52
C ARG A 2 25.92 0.41 -13.25
N GLU A 3 26.88 0.83 -14.07
CA GLU A 3 27.50 2.16 -14.00
C GLU A 3 26.46 3.27 -14.25
N ASP A 4 25.61 3.11 -15.26
CA ASP A 4 24.53 4.05 -15.57
C ASP A 4 23.53 4.20 -14.41
N LEU A 5 23.13 3.08 -13.79
CA LEU A 5 22.26 3.08 -12.62
C LEU A 5 22.93 3.75 -11.42
N ASN A 6 24.23 3.52 -11.20
CA ASN A 6 24.98 4.21 -10.16
C ASN A 6 25.07 5.73 -10.42
N ALA A 7 25.27 6.14 -11.68
CA ALA A 7 25.26 7.55 -12.06
C ALA A 7 23.87 8.18 -11.81
N LEU A 8 22.80 7.48 -12.17
CA LEU A 8 21.42 7.90 -11.90
C LEU A 8 21.17 8.12 -10.40
N LEU A 9 21.59 7.18 -9.54
CA LEU A 9 21.44 7.31 -8.09
C LEU A 9 22.18 8.55 -7.55
N LYS A 10 23.35 8.89 -8.10
CA LYS A 10 24.08 10.11 -7.74
C LYS A 10 23.35 11.36 -8.18
N THR A 11 22.73 11.37 -9.36
CA THR A 11 21.90 12.51 -9.82
C THR A 11 20.78 12.80 -8.83
N TYR A 12 20.06 11.78 -8.34
CA TYR A 12 19.03 11.97 -7.32
C TYR A 12 19.56 12.63 -6.04
N LEU A 13 20.79 12.31 -5.62
CA LEU A 13 21.39 12.98 -4.46
C LEU A 13 21.69 14.46 -4.74
N THR A 14 22.21 14.77 -5.92
CA THR A 14 22.46 16.16 -6.36
C THR A 14 21.15 16.96 -6.43
N ASP A 15 20.04 16.30 -6.82
CA ASP A 15 18.70 16.90 -6.91
C ASP A 15 18.01 17.04 -5.53
N GLY A 16 18.66 16.63 -4.45
CA GLY A 16 18.20 16.87 -3.08
C GLY A 16 17.69 15.62 -2.33
N ALA A 17 17.70 14.44 -2.95
CA ALA A 17 17.42 13.21 -2.22
C ALA A 17 18.51 12.96 -1.17
N VAL A 18 18.11 12.60 0.05
CA VAL A 18 19.07 12.30 1.14
C VAL A 18 19.73 10.93 0.93
N GLY A 19 18.98 9.96 0.42
CA GLY A 19 19.46 8.61 0.18
C GLY A 19 18.54 7.83 -0.75
N THR A 20 19.11 6.88 -1.48
CA THR A 20 18.42 6.08 -2.51
C THR A 20 18.80 4.61 -2.38
N SER A 21 17.84 3.73 -2.71
CA SER A 21 18.03 2.29 -2.79
C SER A 21 17.30 1.77 -4.03
N LEU A 22 17.97 0.97 -4.83
CA LEU A 22 17.45 0.38 -6.06
C LEU A 22 17.78 -1.11 -6.09
N ALA A 23 16.77 -1.96 -6.26
CA ALA A 23 16.95 -3.36 -6.59
C ALA A 23 16.55 -3.61 -8.06
N TYR A 24 17.34 -4.40 -8.79
CA TYR A 24 17.06 -4.75 -10.19
C TYR A 24 17.47 -6.21 -10.48
N SER A 25 16.82 -6.84 -11.46
CA SER A 25 17.20 -8.16 -11.98
C SER A 25 17.05 -8.20 -13.50
N THR A 26 17.98 -8.86 -14.18
CA THR A 26 17.96 -9.12 -15.63
C THR A 26 17.86 -10.62 -15.93
N GLY A 27 17.17 -11.39 -15.08
CA GLY A 27 17.07 -12.85 -15.19
C GLY A 27 18.07 -13.63 -14.32
N ALA A 28 18.93 -12.94 -13.58
CA ALA A 28 19.80 -13.50 -12.53
C ALA A 28 19.28 -13.13 -11.12
N ALA A 29 20.01 -13.53 -10.08
CA ALA A 29 19.72 -13.07 -8.72
C ALA A 29 19.64 -11.52 -8.67
N PRO A 30 18.68 -10.93 -7.95
CA PRO A 30 18.56 -9.48 -7.85
C PRO A 30 19.86 -8.84 -7.33
N ALA A 31 20.26 -7.74 -7.96
CA ALA A 31 21.34 -6.89 -7.51
C ALA A 31 20.74 -5.62 -6.88
N ALA A 32 21.48 -5.02 -5.93
CA ALA A 32 21.09 -3.77 -5.29
C ALA A 32 22.19 -2.71 -5.44
N LEU A 33 21.76 -1.46 -5.60
CA LEU A 33 22.61 -0.27 -5.57
C LEU A 33 22.00 0.70 -4.56
N THR A 34 22.85 1.35 -3.76
CA THR A 34 22.44 2.37 -2.80
C THR A 34 23.36 3.57 -2.89
N ALA A 35 22.84 4.73 -2.54
CA ALA A 35 23.63 5.95 -2.42
C ALA A 35 23.06 6.84 -1.30
N GLY A 36 23.91 7.67 -0.69
CA GLY A 36 23.50 8.63 0.33
C GLY A 36 23.21 8.01 1.70
N LEU A 37 22.37 8.69 2.48
CA LEU A 37 22.16 8.43 3.90
C LEU A 37 20.73 7.96 4.19
N ALA A 38 20.61 6.94 5.04
CA ALA A 38 19.36 6.52 5.67
C ALA A 38 18.99 7.41 6.85
N ASP A 39 20.00 7.98 7.52
CA ASP A 39 19.85 8.96 8.61
C ASP A 39 20.93 10.04 8.46
N ARG A 40 20.53 11.26 8.10
CA ARG A 40 21.41 12.41 7.86
C ARG A 40 21.94 12.99 9.17
N GLU A 41 21.14 12.95 10.23
CA GLU A 41 21.53 13.47 11.55
C GLU A 41 22.64 12.61 12.16
N HIS A 42 22.54 11.29 11.97
CA HIS A 42 23.49 10.33 12.53
C HIS A 42 24.53 9.81 11.52
N GLY A 43 24.54 10.32 10.29
CA GLY A 43 25.48 9.92 9.23
C GLY A 43 25.38 8.46 8.81
N VAL A 44 24.21 7.82 8.96
CA VAL A 44 24.01 6.40 8.65
C VAL A 44 23.78 6.24 7.15
N ALA A 45 24.62 5.43 6.49
CA ALA A 45 24.49 5.15 5.06
C ALA A 45 23.23 4.31 4.73
N VAL A 46 22.66 4.53 3.54
CA VAL A 46 21.66 3.60 2.99
C VAL A 46 22.34 2.29 2.60
N SER A 47 21.72 1.18 3.00
CA SER A 47 22.14 -0.18 2.63
C SER A 47 20.94 -0.99 2.10
N PRO A 48 21.17 -2.05 1.30
CA PRO A 48 20.09 -2.84 0.68
C PRO A 48 19.14 -3.53 1.67
N ASP A 49 19.53 -3.66 2.93
CA ASP A 49 18.77 -4.28 4.03
C ASP A 49 17.94 -3.27 4.84
N ARG A 50 18.01 -1.97 4.50
CA ARG A 50 17.15 -0.94 5.12
C ARG A 50 15.71 -1.05 4.64
N LEU A 51 14.78 -0.73 5.53
CA LEU A 51 13.35 -0.74 5.26
C LEU A 51 12.87 0.64 4.79
N PHE A 52 11.89 0.64 3.91
CA PHE A 52 11.24 1.82 3.39
C PHE A 52 9.72 1.68 3.53
N LYS A 53 9.03 2.79 3.79
CA LYS A 53 7.58 2.86 3.60
C LYS A 53 7.31 2.90 2.10
N ILE A 54 6.64 1.88 1.56
CA ILE A 54 6.43 1.73 0.11
C ILE A 54 5.21 2.52 -0.42
N GLY A 55 4.49 3.23 0.46
CA GLY A 55 3.30 4.00 0.12
C GLY A 55 2.29 3.18 -0.68
N SER A 56 1.82 3.75 -1.78
CA SER A 56 0.79 3.17 -2.64
C SER A 56 1.18 1.87 -3.36
N CYS A 57 2.45 1.45 -3.35
CA CYS A 57 2.81 0.09 -3.78
C CYS A 57 2.12 -0.99 -2.93
N THR A 58 1.69 -0.65 -1.71
CA THR A 58 0.84 -1.51 -0.85
C THR A 58 -0.41 -2.02 -1.58
N LYS A 59 -0.98 -1.21 -2.47
CA LYS A 59 -2.19 -1.54 -3.25
C LYS A 59 -2.02 -2.84 -4.04
N THR A 60 -0.83 -3.09 -4.58
CA THR A 60 -0.54 -4.34 -5.31
C THR A 60 -0.66 -5.58 -4.43
N PHE A 61 -0.22 -5.50 -3.17
CA PHE A 61 -0.34 -6.61 -2.21
C PHE A 61 -1.79 -6.85 -1.78
N VAL A 62 -2.55 -5.77 -1.55
CA VAL A 62 -3.98 -5.85 -1.22
C VAL A 62 -4.76 -6.46 -2.39
N ALA A 63 -4.52 -6.01 -3.62
CA ALA A 63 -5.15 -6.57 -4.81
C ALA A 63 -4.80 -8.05 -4.99
N ALA A 64 -3.53 -8.44 -4.82
CA ALA A 64 -3.10 -9.84 -4.91
C ALA A 64 -3.79 -10.72 -3.86
N ALA A 65 -3.91 -10.25 -2.62
CA ALA A 65 -4.61 -10.97 -1.55
C ALA A 65 -6.12 -11.13 -1.86
N LEU A 66 -6.77 -10.08 -2.36
CA LEU A 66 -8.19 -10.12 -2.73
C LEU A 66 -8.43 -11.10 -3.91
N VAL A 67 -7.58 -11.05 -4.93
CA VAL A 67 -7.63 -11.98 -6.06
C VAL A 67 -7.35 -13.42 -5.60
N LYS A 68 -6.45 -13.62 -4.64
CA LYS A 68 -6.20 -14.94 -4.06
C LYS A 68 -7.42 -15.52 -3.35
N LEU A 69 -8.14 -14.71 -2.57
CA LEU A 69 -9.42 -15.14 -1.97
C LEU A 69 -10.44 -15.57 -3.02
N ALA A 70 -10.49 -14.85 -4.14
CA ALA A 70 -11.39 -15.19 -5.24
C ALA A 70 -10.98 -16.48 -5.97
N GLN A 71 -9.67 -16.68 -6.21
CA GLN A 71 -9.14 -17.94 -6.75
C GLN A 71 -9.45 -19.14 -5.85
N ASP A 72 -9.48 -18.93 -4.53
CA ASP A 72 -9.82 -19.97 -3.54
C ASP A 72 -11.34 -20.19 -3.41
N GLY A 73 -12.16 -19.51 -4.22
CA GLY A 73 -13.63 -19.62 -4.18
C GLY A 73 -14.27 -18.99 -2.93
N ARG A 74 -13.52 -18.20 -2.17
CA ARG A 74 -14.00 -17.57 -0.93
C ARG A 74 -14.68 -16.22 -1.14
N LEU A 75 -14.55 -15.66 -2.33
CA LEU A 75 -15.01 -14.32 -2.69
C LEU A 75 -15.30 -14.28 -4.19
N ASP A 76 -16.35 -13.57 -4.59
CA ASP A 76 -16.56 -13.20 -5.99
C ASP A 76 -16.15 -11.73 -6.18
N LEU A 77 -15.24 -11.45 -7.11
CA LEU A 77 -14.82 -10.09 -7.44
C LEU A 77 -15.96 -9.29 -8.11
N GLY A 78 -16.94 -9.97 -8.71
CA GLY A 78 -18.14 -9.37 -9.25
C GLY A 78 -19.22 -9.08 -8.22
N ALA A 79 -19.12 -9.64 -7.00
CA ALA A 79 -20.15 -9.46 -5.98
C ALA A 79 -20.25 -7.99 -5.52
N PRO A 80 -21.47 -7.52 -5.23
CA PRO A 80 -21.66 -6.19 -4.66
C PRO A 80 -21.12 -6.14 -3.23
N ILE A 81 -20.57 -4.98 -2.85
CA ILE A 81 -19.93 -4.83 -1.53
C ILE A 81 -20.94 -4.71 -0.37
N VAL A 82 -22.23 -4.57 -0.67
CA VAL A 82 -23.32 -4.48 0.32
C VAL A 82 -23.35 -5.64 1.33
N GLY A 83 -22.82 -6.81 0.96
CA GLY A 83 -22.71 -7.94 1.88
C GLY A 83 -21.78 -7.69 3.08
N TRP A 84 -20.80 -6.77 2.93
CA TRP A 84 -19.87 -6.38 3.99
C TRP A 84 -20.18 -4.98 4.54
N PHE A 85 -20.78 -4.11 3.74
CA PHE A 85 -21.06 -2.72 4.10
C PHE A 85 -22.53 -2.36 3.81
N PRO A 86 -23.50 -2.91 4.56
CA PRO A 86 -24.92 -2.74 4.27
C PRO A 86 -25.39 -1.28 4.35
N ASP A 87 -24.76 -0.49 5.21
CA ASP A 87 -25.12 0.92 5.45
C ASP A 87 -24.30 1.91 4.60
N LEU A 88 -23.35 1.42 3.80
CA LEU A 88 -22.50 2.29 2.97
C LEU A 88 -23.26 2.77 1.72
N PRO A 89 -23.33 4.09 1.45
CA PRO A 89 -24.04 4.62 0.30
C PRO A 89 -23.54 4.04 -1.04
N GLY A 90 -24.47 3.53 -1.85
CA GLY A 90 -24.14 2.93 -3.15
C GLY A 90 -23.49 1.54 -3.09
N ALA A 91 -23.38 0.91 -1.91
CA ALA A 91 -22.74 -0.40 -1.77
C ALA A 91 -23.35 -1.53 -2.61
N LYS A 92 -24.63 -1.41 -3.00
CA LYS A 92 -25.32 -2.35 -3.88
C LYS A 92 -24.82 -2.31 -5.33
N ASP A 93 -24.29 -1.17 -5.74
CA ASP A 93 -23.88 -0.89 -7.12
C ASP A 93 -22.36 -0.94 -7.31
N ILE A 94 -21.60 -1.03 -6.21
CA ILE A 94 -20.15 -1.16 -6.22
C ILE A 94 -19.77 -2.62 -6.08
N SER A 95 -19.01 -3.16 -7.03
CA SER A 95 -18.44 -4.51 -6.92
C SER A 95 -17.10 -4.52 -6.19
N VAL A 96 -16.73 -5.69 -5.66
CA VAL A 96 -15.42 -5.92 -5.04
C VAL A 96 -14.26 -5.56 -5.99
N CYS A 97 -14.36 -5.90 -7.28
CA CYS A 97 -13.38 -5.53 -8.31
C CYS A 97 -13.22 -4.01 -8.45
N GLN A 98 -14.32 -3.26 -8.31
CA GLN A 98 -14.28 -1.80 -8.43
C GLN A 98 -13.52 -1.11 -7.29
N LEU A 99 -13.38 -1.77 -6.13
CA LEU A 99 -12.55 -1.28 -5.03
C LEU A 99 -11.06 -1.19 -5.41
N ILE A 100 -10.57 -2.11 -6.24
CA ILE A 100 -9.13 -2.24 -6.56
C ILE A 100 -8.77 -1.77 -7.97
N ASN A 101 -9.76 -1.42 -8.81
CA ASN A 101 -9.51 -0.92 -10.17
C ASN A 101 -9.72 0.59 -10.34
N HIS A 102 -9.93 1.31 -9.23
CA HIS A 102 -10.17 2.75 -9.20
C HIS A 102 -11.45 3.22 -9.92
N ARG A 103 -12.49 2.37 -10.00
CA ARG A 103 -13.78 2.71 -10.65
C ARG A 103 -14.98 2.57 -9.72
N SER A 104 -14.76 2.59 -8.40
CA SER A 104 -15.83 2.53 -7.40
C SER A 104 -16.68 3.80 -7.34
N GLY A 105 -16.12 4.94 -7.75
CA GLY A 105 -16.75 6.25 -7.56
C GLY A 105 -16.76 6.71 -6.10
N LEU A 106 -16.08 6.02 -5.19
CA LEU A 106 -16.01 6.39 -3.78
C LEU A 106 -15.33 7.76 -3.58
N PRO A 107 -15.74 8.52 -2.55
CA PRO A 107 -15.03 9.73 -2.16
C PRO A 107 -13.61 9.41 -1.66
N GLU A 108 -12.71 10.40 -1.64
CA GLU A 108 -11.31 10.25 -1.24
C GLU A 108 -11.05 10.91 0.13
N PHE A 109 -10.34 10.22 1.04
CA PHE A 109 -10.00 10.78 2.36
C PHE A 109 -8.63 11.45 2.40
N GLU A 110 -7.68 11.08 1.52
CA GLU A 110 -6.27 11.44 1.66
C GLU A 110 -6.03 12.96 1.69
N TYR A 111 -6.86 13.73 0.98
CA TYR A 111 -6.78 15.19 0.95
C TYR A 111 -7.31 15.89 2.20
N TYR A 112 -7.95 15.15 3.11
CA TYR A 112 -8.65 15.68 4.28
C TYR A 112 -8.04 15.21 5.61
N ILE A 113 -6.98 14.40 5.55
CA ILE A 113 -6.22 13.99 6.73
C ILE A 113 -4.94 14.83 6.87
N PRO A 114 -4.54 15.21 8.09
CA PRO A 114 -3.28 15.90 8.31
C PRO A 114 -2.10 14.96 8.02
N MET A 115 -1.00 15.52 7.51
CA MET A 115 0.29 14.83 7.43
C MET A 115 0.93 14.72 8.82
N ASP A 116 0.32 13.92 9.68
CA ASP A 116 0.80 13.63 11.04
C ASP A 116 1.17 12.15 11.17
N PRO A 117 2.47 11.80 11.18
CA PRO A 117 2.91 10.41 11.27
C PRO A 117 2.65 9.77 12.64
N SER A 118 2.30 10.56 13.66
CA SER A 118 1.93 10.06 14.99
C SER A 118 0.47 9.64 15.07
N ARG A 119 -0.36 10.09 14.13
CA ARG A 119 -1.79 9.81 14.14
C ARG A 119 -2.09 8.46 13.51
N GLN A 120 -2.81 7.62 14.26
CA GLN A 120 -3.35 6.37 13.76
C GLN A 120 -4.84 6.53 13.46
N TRP A 121 -5.25 6.02 12.30
CA TRP A 121 -6.64 6.01 11.86
C TRP A 121 -7.11 4.57 11.75
N THR A 122 -8.33 4.29 12.24
CA THR A 122 -8.99 3.04 11.92
C THR A 122 -9.48 3.05 10.48
N PRO A 123 -9.65 1.88 9.82
CA PRO A 123 -10.24 1.81 8.49
C PRO A 123 -11.59 2.54 8.41
N GLN A 124 -12.46 2.35 9.41
CA GLN A 124 -13.77 3.00 9.45
C GLN A 124 -13.65 4.53 9.52
N GLN A 125 -12.74 5.07 10.33
CA GLN A 125 -12.54 6.52 10.40
C GLN A 125 -12.13 7.13 9.06
N LEU A 126 -11.28 6.44 8.28
CA LEU A 126 -10.90 6.90 6.95
C LEU A 126 -12.09 6.90 5.98
N VAL A 127 -12.94 5.87 6.05
CA VAL A 127 -14.19 5.81 5.27
C VAL A 127 -15.12 6.95 5.67
N ASP A 128 -15.33 7.17 6.96
CA ASP A 128 -16.20 8.23 7.47
C ASP A 128 -15.71 9.62 7.02
N ILE A 129 -14.40 9.87 7.07
CA ILE A 129 -13.79 11.11 6.58
C ILE A 129 -14.05 11.30 5.09
N ALA A 130 -13.87 10.26 4.27
CA ALA A 130 -14.13 10.33 2.83
C ALA A 130 -15.59 10.78 2.57
N PHE A 131 -16.55 10.11 3.20
CA PHE A 131 -17.98 10.40 3.00
C PHE A 131 -18.43 11.75 3.59
N ALA A 132 -17.75 12.25 4.63
CA ALA A 132 -18.01 13.57 5.17
C ALA A 132 -17.43 14.72 4.32
N SER A 133 -16.37 14.43 3.55
CA SER A 133 -15.54 15.48 2.93
C SER A 133 -15.72 15.62 1.42
N ASP A 134 -16.13 14.55 0.72
CA ASP A 134 -16.23 14.55 -0.75
C ASP A 134 -17.48 13.82 -1.25
N LYS A 135 -17.87 14.10 -2.50
CA LYS A 135 -19.06 13.53 -3.13
C LYS A 135 -18.73 12.24 -3.85
N GLN A 136 -19.54 11.22 -3.58
CA GLN A 136 -19.53 9.98 -4.33
C GLN A 136 -19.96 10.22 -5.80
N LYS A 137 -19.28 9.54 -6.73
CA LYS A 137 -19.57 9.47 -8.16
C LYS A 137 -20.22 8.13 -8.50
N ALA A 138 -20.77 8.01 -9.71
CA ALA A 138 -21.37 6.76 -10.17
C ALA A 138 -20.33 5.61 -10.23
N PRO A 139 -20.64 4.42 -9.68
CA PRO A 139 -19.81 3.22 -9.83
C PRO A 139 -19.66 2.80 -11.29
N GLY A 140 -18.52 2.20 -11.62
CA GLY A 140 -18.23 1.70 -12.98
C GLY A 140 -17.83 2.79 -13.99
N GLY A 141 -17.80 4.06 -13.59
CA GLY A 141 -17.37 5.18 -14.42
C GLY A 141 -15.88 5.18 -14.78
N ALA A 142 -15.36 6.37 -15.11
CA ALA A 142 -13.94 6.55 -15.40
C ALA A 142 -13.07 6.12 -14.21
N ALA A 143 -11.87 5.62 -14.50
CA ALA A 143 -10.91 5.29 -13.45
C ALA A 143 -10.39 6.59 -12.81
N VAL A 144 -10.61 6.74 -11.51
CA VAL A 144 -10.14 7.85 -10.69
C VAL A 144 -9.42 7.25 -9.49
N TYR A 145 -8.14 7.60 -9.34
CA TYR A 145 -7.31 7.10 -8.26
C TYR A 145 -8.01 7.31 -6.91
N ASN A 146 -8.08 6.25 -6.11
CA ASN A 146 -8.86 6.24 -4.89
C ASN A 146 -8.26 5.29 -3.84
N ASN A 147 -8.01 5.82 -2.65
CA ASN A 147 -7.50 5.08 -1.50
C ASN A 147 -8.63 4.46 -0.68
N THR A 148 -9.80 5.11 -0.61
CA THR A 148 -10.97 4.60 0.13
C THR A 148 -11.36 3.20 -0.34
N GLY A 149 -11.31 2.94 -1.64
CA GLY A 149 -11.53 1.62 -2.22
C GLY A 149 -10.56 0.57 -1.69
N TYR A 150 -9.29 0.91 -1.51
CA TYR A 150 -8.30 -0.01 -0.95
C TYR A 150 -8.43 -0.20 0.56
N VAL A 151 -8.94 0.79 1.30
CA VAL A 151 -9.32 0.62 2.71
C VAL A 151 -10.47 -0.38 2.83
N LEU A 152 -11.54 -0.20 2.03
CA LEU A 152 -12.65 -1.15 2.00
C LEU A 152 -12.22 -2.54 1.53
N ALA A 153 -11.32 -2.64 0.54
CA ALA A 153 -10.77 -3.93 0.10
C ALA A 153 -10.02 -4.63 1.25
N GLY A 154 -9.29 -3.89 2.07
CA GLY A 154 -8.68 -4.40 3.30
C GLY A 154 -9.72 -4.97 4.27
N MET A 155 -10.79 -4.23 4.53
CA MET A 155 -11.89 -4.68 5.39
C MET A 155 -12.60 -5.93 4.85
N VAL A 156 -12.80 -6.03 3.53
CA VAL A 156 -13.33 -7.26 2.89
C VAL A 156 -12.38 -8.43 3.10
N ILE A 157 -11.07 -8.24 2.92
CA ILE A 157 -10.06 -9.29 3.18
C ILE A 157 -10.16 -9.77 4.63
N GLU A 158 -10.24 -8.86 5.60
CA GLU A 158 -10.34 -9.23 7.00
C GLU A 158 -11.62 -10.02 7.30
N ALA A 159 -12.77 -9.53 6.81
CA ALA A 159 -14.06 -10.19 7.00
C ALA A 159 -14.14 -11.59 6.38
N VAL A 160 -13.59 -11.76 5.16
CA VAL A 160 -13.63 -13.05 4.46
C VAL A 160 -12.56 -14.02 5.01
N SER A 161 -11.38 -13.51 5.36
CA SER A 161 -10.25 -14.33 5.80
C SER A 161 -10.33 -14.75 7.27
N GLY A 162 -10.93 -13.91 8.12
CA GLY A 162 -10.88 -14.03 9.58
C GLY A 162 -9.53 -13.62 10.19
N GLN A 163 -8.65 -12.99 9.42
CA GLN A 163 -7.31 -12.55 9.82
C GLN A 163 -7.18 -11.03 9.65
N SER A 164 -6.24 -10.41 10.35
CA SER A 164 -5.87 -9.02 10.03
C SER A 164 -5.32 -8.92 8.60
N LEU A 165 -5.42 -7.75 7.98
CA LEU A 165 -4.93 -7.53 6.61
C LEU A 165 -3.47 -7.96 6.45
N GLY A 166 -2.59 -7.54 7.36
CA GLY A 166 -1.19 -7.95 7.35
C GLY A 166 -1.00 -9.44 7.56
N GLY A 167 -1.80 -10.08 8.43
CA GLY A 167 -1.73 -11.52 8.66
C GLY A 167 -2.11 -12.33 7.41
N TYR A 168 -3.18 -11.93 6.72
CA TYR A 168 -3.58 -12.59 5.48
C TYR A 168 -2.61 -12.32 4.33
N VAL A 169 -2.18 -11.07 4.12
CA VAL A 169 -1.14 -10.74 3.12
C VAL A 169 0.14 -11.52 3.39
N ARG A 170 0.55 -11.65 4.66
CA ARG A 170 1.73 -12.43 5.04
C ARG A 170 1.59 -13.89 4.64
N SER A 171 0.50 -14.55 5.05
CA SER A 171 0.31 -15.98 4.80
C SER A 171 0.03 -16.31 3.34
N ALA A 172 -0.76 -15.49 2.65
CA ALA A 172 -1.20 -15.74 1.28
C ALA A 172 -0.21 -15.25 0.20
N VAL A 173 0.61 -14.23 0.50
CA VAL A 173 1.49 -13.58 -0.51
C VAL A 173 2.95 -13.58 -0.07
N LEU A 174 3.28 -13.06 1.12
CA LEU A 174 4.68 -12.81 1.49
C LEU A 174 5.45 -14.11 1.79
N GLN A 175 4.86 -15.03 2.56
CA GLN A 175 5.49 -16.29 2.95
C GLN A 175 5.77 -17.21 1.75
N PRO A 176 4.82 -17.45 0.83
CA PRO A 176 5.07 -18.24 -0.38
C PRO A 176 6.20 -17.68 -1.26
N LEU A 177 6.38 -16.36 -1.26
CA LEU A 177 7.43 -15.67 -2.02
C LEU A 177 8.74 -15.48 -1.25
N GLY A 178 8.81 -15.91 0.01
CA GLY A 178 10.00 -15.75 0.85
C GLY A 178 10.33 -14.30 1.21
N LEU A 179 9.34 -13.39 1.19
CA LEU A 179 9.52 -11.96 1.49
C LEU A 179 9.61 -11.74 3.01
N LYS A 180 10.82 -11.88 3.56
CA LYS A 180 11.08 -11.79 5.01
C LYS A 180 11.20 -10.36 5.54
N ASN A 181 11.48 -9.39 4.66
CA ASN A 181 11.70 -7.98 5.02
C ASN A 181 10.51 -7.10 4.63
N THR A 182 9.29 -7.59 4.86
CA THR A 182 8.04 -6.90 4.49
C THR A 182 7.00 -7.07 5.59
N TRP A 183 6.40 -5.95 5.99
CA TRP A 183 5.42 -5.87 7.07
C TRP A 183 4.33 -4.86 6.74
N SER A 184 3.11 -5.13 7.18
CA SER A 184 2.04 -4.15 7.27
C SER A 184 2.16 -3.40 8.60
N SER A 185 2.66 -2.17 8.57
CA SER A 185 2.82 -1.36 9.79
C SER A 185 1.51 -1.05 10.53
N ALA A 186 0.36 -1.20 9.87
CA ALA A 186 -0.94 -0.99 10.51
C ALA A 186 -1.37 -2.17 11.39
N THR A 187 -0.84 -3.37 11.14
CA THR A 187 -1.33 -4.62 11.74
C THR A 187 -0.19 -5.51 12.27
N GLU A 188 1.06 -5.08 12.16
CA GLU A 188 2.24 -5.86 12.49
C GLU A 188 3.36 -4.98 13.07
N ALA A 189 4.08 -5.52 14.05
CA ALA A 189 5.35 -4.96 14.48
C ALA A 189 6.46 -5.27 13.45
N PHE A 190 7.39 -4.34 13.27
CA PHE A 190 8.53 -4.44 12.37
C PHE A 190 9.79 -3.87 13.04
N PRO A 191 11.00 -4.19 12.57
CA PRO A 191 12.23 -3.67 13.19
C PRO A 191 12.42 -2.19 12.83
N GLU A 192 11.84 -1.30 13.64
CA GLU A 192 11.84 0.16 13.38
C GLU A 192 13.24 0.75 13.18
N LYS A 193 14.25 0.23 13.88
CA LYS A 193 15.66 0.66 13.74
C LYS A 193 16.25 0.41 12.34
N SER A 194 15.64 -0.47 11.56
CA SER A 194 16.03 -0.74 10.18
C SER A 194 15.37 0.19 9.17
N MET A 195 14.36 0.97 9.58
CA MET A 195 13.66 1.92 8.72
C MET A 195 14.53 3.12 8.39
N VAL A 196 14.54 3.55 7.13
CA VAL A 196 15.15 4.83 6.75
C VAL A 196 14.33 6.00 7.32
N ARG A 197 14.99 7.13 7.62
CA ARG A 197 14.30 8.36 7.95
C ARG A 197 13.71 8.98 6.67
N GLY A 198 12.44 9.39 6.74
CA GLY A 198 11.80 10.20 5.70
C GLY A 198 12.10 11.69 5.92
N TYR A 199 12.39 12.41 4.85
CA TYR A 199 12.65 13.85 4.87
C TYR A 199 11.61 14.55 4.00
N TYR A 200 10.86 15.47 4.60
CA TYR A 200 9.93 16.34 3.91
C TYR A 200 10.54 17.73 3.80
N HIS A 201 10.30 18.41 2.69
CA HIS A 201 10.77 19.77 2.42
C HIS A 201 9.69 20.78 2.81
#